data_AF-A0A7C6W497-F1
#
_entry.id   AF-A0A7C6W497-F1
#
_cell.length_a   1.000
_cell.length_b   1.000
_cell.length_c   1.000
_cell.angle_alpha   90.00
_cell.angle_beta   90.00
_cell.angle_gamma   90.00
#
_symmetry.space_group_name_H-M   'P 1'
#
loop_
_entity.id
_entity.type
_entity.pdbx_description
1 polymer ?
#
loop_
_entity_poly.entity_id
_entity_poly.type
_entity_poly.pdbx_seq_one_letter_code
_entity_poly.pdbx_strand_id
1 'polypeptide(L)' 'MIVKEGMYAYEIDANRYDTGYPFGYVRAFIDFSLKDELIGNEVLEHLKNKI' A
#
# COMPACT_ATOMS: atom_id res chain seq x y z
N MET A 1 -1.54 -41.14 10.34
CA MET A 1 -2.33 -40.94 9.10
C MET A 1 -2.12 -39.50 8.67
N ILE A 2 -1.70 -39.24 7.42
CA ILE A 2 -1.66 -37.89 6.86
C ILE A 2 -2.99 -37.67 6.15
N VAL A 3 -3.78 -36.72 6.63
CA VAL A 3 -5.02 -36.29 5.98
C VAL A 3 -4.62 -35.37 4.84
N LYS A 4 -5.01 -35.69 3.60
CA LYS A 4 -4.81 -34.80 2.44
C LYS A 4 -6.05 -33.91 2.29
N GLU A 5 -5.90 -32.65 2.62
CA GLU A 5 -6.89 -31.61 2.33
C GLU A 5 -6.46 -30.81 1.09
N GLY A 6 -7.44 -30.26 0.36
CA GLY A 6 -7.19 -29.48 -0.86
C GLY A 6 -6.53 -28.13 -0.54
N MET A 7 -5.53 -27.76 -1.33
CA MET A 7 -4.92 -26.43 -1.27
C MET A 7 -5.50 -25.57 -2.38
N TYR A 8 -5.98 -24.38 -2.02
CA TYR A 8 -6.55 -23.41 -2.95
C TYR A 8 -5.70 -22.15 -2.98
N ALA A 9 -5.52 -21.58 -4.17
CA ALA A 9 -4.95 -20.25 -4.34
C ALA A 9 -6.02 -19.34 -4.96
N TYR A 10 -5.98 -18.07 -4.60
CA TYR A 10 -6.90 -17.06 -5.12
C TYR A 10 -6.09 -15.84 -5.57
N GLU A 11 -6.41 -15.35 -6.77
CA GLU A 11 -5.84 -14.12 -7.30
C GLU A 11 -6.69 -12.94 -6.84
N ILE A 12 -6.05 -12.00 -6.16
CA ILE A 12 -6.71 -10.80 -5.65
C ILE A 12 -6.49 -9.67 -6.65
N ASP A 13 -7.56 -9.12 -7.21
CA ASP A 13 -7.53 -7.87 -7.97
C ASP A 13 -7.52 -6.67 -7.02
N ALA A 14 -6.34 -6.38 -6.46
CA ALA A 14 -6.11 -5.23 -5.60
C ALA A 14 -4.63 -4.82 -5.61
N ASN A 15 -4.39 -3.54 -5.30
CA ASN A 15 -3.04 -3.04 -5.05
C ASN A 15 -2.64 -3.32 -3.60
N ARG A 16 -1.69 -4.23 -3.40
CA ARG A 16 -1.10 -4.55 -2.09
C ARG A 16 0.18 -3.74 -1.86
N TYR A 17 0.28 -3.13 -0.69
CA TYR A 17 1.54 -2.59 -0.17
C TYR A 17 2.18 -3.60 0.78
N ASP A 18 3.45 -3.91 0.58
CA ASP A 18 4.21 -4.71 1.54
C ASP A 18 4.79 -3.81 2.64
N THR A 19 4.02 -3.61 3.72
CA THR A 19 4.45 -2.79 4.85
C THR A 19 5.54 -3.45 5.72
N GLY A 20 5.90 -4.71 5.46
CA GLY A 20 7.06 -5.36 6.05
C GLY A 20 8.39 -4.92 5.41
N TYR A 21 8.34 -4.34 4.21
CA TYR A 21 9.47 -3.75 3.53
C TYR A 21 9.54 -2.23 3.80
N PRO A 22 10.72 -1.66 4.13
CA PRO A 22 10.81 -0.25 4.50
C PRO A 22 10.22 0.73 3.47
N PHE A 23 10.52 0.56 2.19
CA PHE A 23 9.96 1.46 1.19
C PHE A 23 8.47 1.18 0.93
N GLY A 24 7.99 -0.03 1.22
CA GLY A 24 6.57 -0.38 1.10
C GLY A 24 5.68 0.36 2.09
N TYR A 25 6.14 0.56 3.34
CA TYR A 25 5.40 1.44 4.26
C TYR A 25 5.47 2.90 3.82
N VAL A 26 6.62 3.42 3.37
CA VAL A 26 6.73 4.82 2.90
C VAL A 26 5.77 5.07 1.74
N ARG A 27 5.73 4.16 0.77
CA ARG A 27 4.83 4.24 -0.38
C ARG A 27 3.36 4.23 0.04
N ALA A 28 2.98 3.34 0.96
CA ALA A 28 1.61 3.31 1.48
C ALA A 28 1.22 4.66 2.11
N PHE A 29 2.07 5.22 2.97
CA PHE A 29 1.80 6.51 3.62
C PHE A 29 1.66 7.65 2.62
N ILE A 30 2.51 7.72 1.59
CA ILE A 30 2.37 8.73 0.52
C ILE A 30 1.05 8.54 -0.24
N ASP A 31 0.77 7.34 -0.72
CA ASP A 31 -0.39 7.08 -1.58
C ASP A 31 -1.73 7.27 -0.84
N PHE A 32 -1.79 6.97 0.46
CA PHE A 32 -2.98 7.21 1.28
C PHE A 32 -3.10 8.67 1.73
N SER A 33 -2.00 9.34 2.07
CA SER A 33 -2.05 10.75 2.46
C SER A 33 -2.46 11.66 1.30
N LEU A 34 -2.03 11.36 0.07
CA LEU A 34 -2.47 12.09 -1.13
C LEU A 34 -3.97 11.96 -1.44
N LYS A 35 -4.64 10.95 -0.89
CA LYS A 35 -6.10 10.73 -1.05
C LYS A 35 -6.92 11.34 0.08
N ASP A 36 -6.27 11.83 1.13
CA ASP A 36 -6.94 12.40 2.30
C ASP A 36 -7.49 13.80 1.97
N GLU A 37 -8.77 14.05 2.30
CA GLU A 37 -9.45 15.30 1.98
C GLU A 37 -8.92 16.51 2.76
N LEU A 38 -8.32 16.28 3.93
CA LEU A 38 -7.79 17.34 4.80
C LEU A 38 -6.35 17.67 4.43
N ILE A 39 -5.51 16.66 4.21
CA ILE A 39 -4.04 16.86 4.08
C ILE A 39 -3.50 16.61 2.67
N GLY A 40 -4.27 16.02 1.75
CA GLY A 40 -3.75 15.56 0.45
C GLY A 40 -3.15 16.68 -0.41
N ASN A 41 -3.77 17.86 -0.39
CA ASN A 41 -3.24 19.03 -1.10
C ASN A 41 -1.92 19.53 -0.48
N GLU A 42 -1.82 19.58 0.85
CA GLU A 42 -0.60 20.00 1.54
C GLU A 42 0.57 19.04 1.26
N VAL A 43 0.29 17.73 1.26
CA VAL A 43 1.25 16.68 0.92
C VAL A 43 1.72 16.80 -0.53
N LEU A 44 0.79 16.99 -1.47
CA LEU A 44 1.11 17.13 -2.89
C LEU A 44 2.03 18.35 -3.13
N GLU A 45 1.69 19.50 -2.55
CA GLU A 45 2.49 20.71 -2.68
C GLU A 45 3.87 20.56 -2.01
N HIS A 46 3.96 19.87 -0.87
CA HIS A 46 5.24 19.55 -0.25
C HIS A 46 6.15 18.74 -1.19
N LEU A 47 5.60 17.70 -1.83
CA LEU A 47 6.35 16.83 -2.74
C LEU A 47 6.84 17.58 -3.98
N LYS A 48 6.00 18.41 -4.61
CA LYS A 48 6.38 19.19 -5.80
C LYS A 48 7.52 20.18 -5.53
N ASN A 49 7.59 20.77 -4.34
CA ASN A 49 8.61 21.77 -3.99
C ASN A 49 10.00 21.16 -3.69
N LYS A 50 10.10 19.84 -3.60
CA LYS A 50 11.36 19.12 -3.27
C LYS A 50 11.97 18.39 -4.45
N ILE A 51 11.33 18.42 -5.61
CA ILE A 51 11.73 17.74 -6.85
C ILE A 51 12.13 18.77 -7.90
#